data_AF-A0A4R2DF61-F1
#
_entry.id   AF-A0A4R2DF61-F1
#
_cell.length_a   1.000
_cell.length_b   1.000
_cell.length_c   1.000
_cell.angle_alpha   90.00
_cell.angle_beta   90.00
_cell.angle_gamma   90.00
#
_symmetry.space_group_name_H-M   'P 1'
#
loop_
_entity.id
_entity.type
_entity.pdbx_description
1 polymer ?
#
loop_
_entity_poly.entity_id
_entity_poly.type
_entity_poly.pdbx_seq_one_letter_code
_entity_poly.pdbx_strand_id
1 'polypeptide(L)'
;MPAVRFIRRALTFAAPVAAAVLFAGVATAAPTQPLGTAITIGCLNQGSLASLTSVAAHPGPDEEHGITAGHVQFATTQALWPIPAAGQVTVAWLNRDNGRTGIVDLTGEYPNLSATVDTGPGEVLTTVFGSVSLASGPLCNSTPATGAVTVG
;
A
#
# COMPACT_ATOMS: atom_id res chain seq x y z
N MET A 1 5.28 -63.26 10.18
CA MET A 1 4.69 -62.03 10.77
C MET A 1 5.22 -60.76 10.07
N PRO A 2 4.75 -60.39 8.88
CA PRO A 2 5.24 -59.22 8.13
C PRO A 2 4.33 -57.98 8.23
N ALA A 3 3.07 -58.13 8.67
CA ALA A 3 2.05 -57.08 8.66
C ALA A 3 2.33 -55.91 9.63
N VAL A 4 2.97 -56.19 10.78
CA VAL A 4 3.23 -55.18 11.83
C VAL A 4 4.28 -54.15 11.40
N ARG A 5 5.18 -54.50 10.47
CA ARG A 5 6.25 -53.63 9.98
C ARG A 5 5.76 -52.58 8.99
N PHE A 6 4.71 -52.90 8.23
CA PHE A 6 4.10 -51.96 7.27
C PHE A 6 3.28 -50.87 7.97
N ILE A 7 2.54 -51.22 9.03
CA ILE A 7 1.72 -50.27 9.79
C ILE A 7 2.59 -49.22 10.49
N ARG A 8 3.75 -49.62 11.05
CA ARG A 8 4.69 -48.66 11.69
C ARG A 8 5.33 -47.67 10.72
N ARG A 9 5.56 -48.06 9.46
CA ARG A 9 6.13 -47.15 8.44
C ARG A 9 5.11 -46.15 7.89
N ALA A 10 3.84 -46.52 7.80
CA ALA A 10 2.80 -45.59 7.35
C ALA A 10 2.58 -44.44 8.34
N LEU A 11 2.65 -44.72 9.65
CA LEU A 11 2.48 -43.72 10.70
C LEU A 11 3.64 -42.70 10.79
N THR A 12 4.86 -43.08 10.41
CA THR A 12 6.03 -42.18 10.44
C THR A 12 6.02 -41.11 9.34
N PHE A 13 5.30 -41.31 8.24
CA PHE A 13 5.23 -40.35 7.13
C PHE A 13 3.98 -39.45 7.16
N ALA A 14 2.93 -39.83 7.91
CA ALA A 14 1.69 -39.05 7.98
C ALA A 14 1.77 -37.88 8.99
N ALA A 15 2.56 -38.03 10.06
CA ALA A 15 2.68 -37.01 11.10
C ALA A 15 3.27 -35.65 10.65
N PRO A 16 4.34 -35.57 9.82
CA PRO A 16 4.92 -34.27 9.46
C PRO A 16 4.05 -33.47 8.47
N VAL A 17 3.26 -34.14 7.64
CA VAL A 17 2.38 -33.47 6.67
C VAL A 17 1.20 -32.80 7.38
N ALA A 18 0.60 -33.47 8.37
CA ALA A 18 -0.49 -32.88 9.16
C ALA A 18 -0.03 -31.70 10.05
N ALA A 19 1.21 -31.73 10.54
CA ALA A 19 1.76 -30.65 11.35
C ALA A 19 2.09 -29.38 10.53
N ALA A 20 2.47 -29.52 9.26
CA ALA A 20 2.78 -28.37 8.39
C ALA A 20 1.53 -27.54 8.02
N VAL A 21 0.35 -28.16 7.94
CA VAL A 21 -0.91 -27.47 7.61
C VAL A 21 -1.43 -26.64 8.79
N LEU A 22 -1.05 -26.98 10.03
CA LEU A 22 -1.50 -26.27 11.23
C LEU A 22 -0.73 -24.95 11.51
N PHE A 23 0.35 -24.68 10.78
CA PHE A 23 1.14 -23.44 10.89
C PHE A 23 1.02 -22.52 9.67
N ALA A 24 0.13 -22.83 8.72
CA ALA A 24 -0.34 -21.83 7.77
C ALA A 24 -1.24 -20.85 8.53
N GLY A 25 -0.61 -19.93 9.28
CA GLY A 25 -1.28 -18.80 9.88
C GLY A 25 -2.07 -18.10 8.79
N VAL A 26 -3.34 -17.82 9.04
CA VAL A 26 -4.11 -16.92 8.17
C VAL A 26 -3.30 -15.64 8.11
N ALA A 27 -2.82 -15.27 6.92
CA ALA A 27 -2.11 -14.03 6.75
C ALA A 27 -3.16 -12.93 6.94
N THR A 28 -3.23 -12.37 8.15
CA THR A 28 -4.18 -11.31 8.45
C THR A 28 -3.73 -10.06 7.71
N ALA A 29 -4.63 -9.40 6.99
CA ALA A 29 -4.34 -8.11 6.35
C ALA A 29 -3.68 -7.17 7.37
N ALA A 30 -2.50 -6.67 7.04
CA ALA A 30 -1.84 -5.68 7.87
C ALA A 30 -2.65 -4.37 7.80
N PRO A 31 -2.81 -3.65 8.92
CA PRO A 31 -3.61 -2.43 8.93
C PRO A 31 -3.02 -1.39 7.98
N THR A 32 -3.89 -0.59 7.36
CA THR A 32 -3.50 0.56 6.55
C THR A 32 -2.57 1.48 7.35
N GLN A 33 -1.44 1.86 6.76
CA GLN A 33 -0.38 2.66 7.39
C GLN A 33 -0.39 4.08 6.79
N PRO A 34 -0.51 5.14 7.61
CA PRO A 34 -0.54 6.51 7.09
C PRO A 34 0.85 6.94 6.62
N LEU A 35 0.93 7.51 5.41
CA LEU A 35 2.17 8.09 4.86
C LEU A 35 2.24 9.61 5.06
N GLY A 36 1.21 10.20 5.65
CA GLY A 36 1.12 11.62 5.95
C GLY A 36 0.07 12.35 5.11
N THR A 37 0.18 13.67 5.10
CA THR A 37 -0.74 14.58 4.41
C THR A 37 0.04 15.51 3.50
N ALA A 38 -0.37 15.55 2.23
CA ALA A 38 0.12 16.53 1.26
C ALA A 38 -0.73 17.80 1.36
N ILE A 39 -0.07 18.94 1.51
CA ILE A 39 -0.70 20.26 1.59
C ILE A 39 -0.46 20.99 0.27
N THR A 40 -1.52 21.38 -0.41
CA THR A 40 -1.41 22.25 -1.59
C THR A 40 -1.71 23.68 -1.17
N ILE A 41 -0.70 24.55 -1.21
CA ILE A 41 -0.83 25.98 -0.83
C ILE A 41 -0.96 26.84 -2.09
N GLY A 42 -1.83 27.85 -2.04
CA GLY A 42 -1.97 28.84 -3.12
C GLY A 42 -2.95 28.43 -4.23
N CYS A 43 -3.53 27.24 -4.11
CA CYS A 43 -4.67 26.81 -4.91
C CYS A 43 -5.96 27.28 -4.26
N LEU A 44 -6.38 28.51 -4.59
CA LEU A 44 -7.61 29.12 -4.11
C LEU A 44 -8.85 28.35 -4.58
N ASN A 45 -9.25 27.28 -3.89
CA ASN A 45 -10.46 26.53 -4.20
C ASN A 45 -11.61 26.96 -3.28
N GLN A 46 -12.71 27.44 -3.85
CA GLN A 46 -13.99 27.66 -3.15
C GLN A 46 -13.87 28.38 -1.78
N GLY A 47 -12.95 29.35 -1.66
CA GLY A 47 -12.74 30.11 -0.42
C GLY A 47 -11.71 29.54 0.56
N SER A 48 -11.02 28.45 0.25
CA SER A 48 -9.87 27.95 1.01
C SER A 48 -8.55 28.39 0.40
N LEU A 49 -7.56 28.64 1.25
CA LEU A 49 -6.18 28.96 0.86
C LEU A 49 -5.32 27.69 0.65
N ALA A 50 -5.83 26.53 1.07
CA ALA A 50 -5.14 25.25 0.96
C ALA A 50 -6.09 24.06 0.77
N SER A 51 -5.58 23.02 0.10
CA SER A 51 -6.18 21.69 0.04
C SER A 51 -5.31 20.67 0.76
N LEU A 52 -5.94 19.63 1.34
CA LEU A 52 -5.27 18.57 2.09
C LEU A 52 -5.66 17.21 1.51
N THR A 53 -4.66 16.49 1.02
CA THR A 53 -4.80 15.12 0.54
C THR A 53 -4.05 14.20 1.49
N SER A 54 -4.75 13.26 2.12
CA SER A 54 -4.09 12.22 2.92
C SER A 54 -3.59 11.11 2.01
N VAL A 55 -2.48 10.51 2.40
CA VAL A 55 -1.92 9.37 1.69
C VAL A 55 -1.71 8.23 2.67
N ALA A 56 -2.05 7.03 2.23
CA ALA A 56 -1.87 5.82 2.98
C ALA A 56 -1.27 4.71 2.12
N ALA A 57 -0.63 3.76 2.78
CA ALA A 57 -0.14 2.52 2.21
C ALA A 57 -0.88 1.35 2.84
N HIS A 58 -1.38 0.46 2.01
CA HIS A 58 -2.02 -0.78 2.42
C HIS A 58 -1.13 -1.96 1.99
N PRO A 59 -0.33 -2.53 2.91
CA PRO A 59 0.53 -3.65 2.61
C PRO A 59 -0.26 -4.97 2.52
N GLY A 60 0.06 -5.78 1.51
CA GLY A 60 -0.46 -7.13 1.40
C GLY A 60 0.25 -8.12 2.34
N PRO A 61 -0.28 -9.34 2.47
CA PRO A 61 -1.48 -9.84 1.79
C PRO A 61 -2.79 -9.33 2.39
N ASP A 62 -3.71 -8.89 1.54
CA ASP A 62 -5.08 -8.52 1.89
C ASP A 62 -6.06 -9.05 0.82
N GLU A 63 -6.81 -10.09 1.17
CA GLU A 63 -7.78 -10.73 0.28
C GLU A 63 -9.00 -9.86 0.01
N GLU A 64 -9.40 -8.98 0.94
CA GLU A 64 -10.58 -8.12 0.78
C GLU A 64 -10.35 -7.09 -0.33
N HIS A 65 -9.15 -6.54 -0.40
CA HIS A 65 -8.75 -5.54 -1.39
C HIS A 65 -7.92 -6.13 -2.55
N GLY A 66 -7.73 -7.45 -2.60
CA GLY A 66 -7.03 -8.15 -3.68
C GLY A 66 -5.52 -7.85 -3.76
N ILE A 67 -4.89 -7.48 -2.64
CA ILE A 67 -3.47 -7.11 -2.59
C ILE A 67 -2.67 -8.36 -2.20
N THR A 68 -1.79 -8.82 -3.08
CA THR A 68 -0.97 -10.01 -2.83
C THR A 68 0.20 -9.73 -1.88
N ALA A 69 0.77 -10.76 -1.26
CA ALA A 69 1.97 -10.62 -0.43
C ALA A 69 3.13 -9.95 -1.20
N GLY A 70 3.99 -9.22 -0.49
CA GLY A 70 5.05 -8.40 -1.10
C GLY A 70 4.57 -7.20 -1.93
N HIS A 71 3.26 -6.95 -2.03
CA HIS A 71 2.71 -5.77 -2.70
C HIS A 71 2.22 -4.73 -1.71
N VAL A 72 2.22 -3.48 -2.14
CA VAL A 72 1.64 -2.35 -1.42
C VAL A 72 0.71 -1.61 -2.34
N GLN A 73 -0.51 -1.32 -1.86
CA GLN A 73 -1.38 -0.35 -2.49
C GLN A 73 -1.14 1.03 -1.85
N PHE A 74 -0.70 1.98 -2.66
CA PHE A 74 -0.70 3.39 -2.26
C PHE A 74 -2.03 4.01 -2.66
N ALA A 75 -2.66 4.76 -1.76
CA ALA A 75 -3.93 5.39 -2.02
C ALA A 75 -3.98 6.81 -1.43
N THR A 76 -4.64 7.71 -2.15
CA THR A 76 -4.95 9.05 -1.66
C THR A 76 -6.42 9.12 -1.26
N THR A 77 -6.72 9.94 -0.27
CA THR A 77 -8.11 10.34 0.02
C THR A 77 -8.15 11.82 0.36
N GLN A 78 -9.35 12.40 0.33
CA GLN A 78 -9.53 13.75 0.83
C GLN A 78 -9.33 13.77 2.35
N ALA A 79 -8.49 14.69 2.84
CA ALA A 79 -8.36 14.91 4.28
C ALA A 79 -9.32 16.00 4.80
N LEU A 80 -9.53 17.09 4.04
CA LEU A 80 -10.46 18.17 4.41
C LEU A 80 -11.15 18.81 3.19
N TRP A 81 -12.34 19.38 3.40
CA TRP A 81 -13.06 20.20 2.42
C TRP A 81 -12.40 21.58 2.25
N PRO A 82 -12.32 22.15 1.03
CA PRO A 82 -12.89 21.72 -0.27
C PRO A 82 -11.99 20.79 -1.12
N ILE A 83 -12.59 19.94 -1.97
CA ILE A 83 -11.88 19.06 -2.92
C ILE A 83 -11.47 19.84 -4.19
N PRO A 84 -10.21 19.75 -4.64
CA PRO A 84 -9.80 20.16 -5.98
C PRO A 84 -10.54 19.40 -7.10
N ALA A 85 -10.63 20.00 -8.29
CA ALA A 85 -11.35 19.39 -9.42
C ALA A 85 -10.59 18.22 -10.04
N ALA A 86 -9.26 18.26 -10.01
CA ALA A 86 -8.39 17.19 -10.49
C ALA A 86 -7.04 17.22 -9.77
N GLY A 87 -6.30 16.12 -9.85
CA GLY A 87 -4.92 16.06 -9.38
C GLY A 87 -4.16 14.91 -9.98
N GLN A 88 -2.84 15.05 -10.00
CA GLN A 88 -1.88 14.00 -10.35
C GLN A 88 -1.02 13.75 -9.13
N VAL A 89 -0.92 12.49 -8.70
CA VAL A 89 -0.10 12.07 -7.57
C VAL A 89 0.82 10.95 -8.01
N THR A 90 2.08 11.05 -7.61
CA THR A 90 3.14 10.10 -7.92
C THR A 90 3.79 9.67 -6.61
N VAL A 91 4.12 8.39 -6.51
CA VAL A 91 4.82 7.81 -5.37
C VAL A 91 6.18 7.30 -5.84
N ALA A 92 7.26 7.82 -5.25
CA ALA A 92 8.57 7.20 -5.33
C ALA A 92 8.83 6.38 -4.07
N TRP A 93 9.40 5.20 -4.23
CA TRP A 93 9.59 4.25 -3.14
C TRP A 93 10.93 3.50 -3.24
N LEU A 94 11.42 3.08 -2.07
CA LEU A 94 12.62 2.28 -1.89
C LEU A 94 12.36 1.26 -0.79
N ASN A 95 12.47 -0.02 -1.12
CA ASN A 95 12.55 -1.09 -0.14
C ASN A 95 13.99 -1.19 0.38
N ARG A 96 14.15 -0.88 1.67
CA ARG A 96 15.45 -0.81 2.33
C ARG A 96 16.09 -2.19 2.52
N ASP A 97 15.29 -3.25 2.62
CA ASP A 97 15.78 -4.60 2.94
C ASP A 97 16.26 -5.37 1.71
N ASN A 98 15.68 -5.11 0.55
CA ASN A 98 16.02 -5.82 -0.69
C ASN A 98 16.52 -4.91 -1.83
N GLY A 99 16.53 -3.59 -1.62
CA GLY A 99 17.04 -2.60 -2.58
C GLY A 99 16.13 -2.35 -3.79
N ARG A 100 14.93 -2.93 -3.84
CA ARG A 100 13.95 -2.63 -4.90
C ARG A 100 13.48 -1.19 -4.79
N THR A 101 13.29 -0.55 -5.93
CA THR A 101 12.84 0.84 -6.00
C THR A 101 11.90 1.03 -7.17
N GLY A 102 11.16 2.13 -7.14
CA GLY A 102 10.33 2.50 -8.26
C GLY A 102 9.68 3.87 -8.09
N ILE A 103 9.06 4.31 -9.17
CA ILE A 103 8.20 5.49 -9.22
C ILE A 103 6.92 5.04 -9.90
N VAL A 104 5.76 5.34 -9.30
CA VAL A 104 4.45 4.98 -9.84
C VAL A 104 3.52 6.17 -9.78
N ASP A 105 2.80 6.42 -10.86
CA ASP A 105 1.69 7.37 -10.87
C ASP A 105 0.44 6.68 -10.32
N LEU A 106 -0.25 7.37 -9.40
CA LEU A 106 -1.54 6.90 -8.90
C LEU A 106 -2.62 7.21 -9.93
N THR A 107 -3.54 6.27 -10.11
CA THR A 107 -4.59 6.34 -11.13
C THR A 107 -5.97 6.25 -10.49
N GLY A 108 -7.00 6.71 -11.21
CA GLY A 108 -8.38 6.75 -10.72
C GLY A 108 -8.99 8.15 -10.83
N GLU A 109 -10.04 8.39 -10.05
CA GLU A 109 -10.70 9.69 -9.97
C GLU A 109 -10.24 10.42 -8.71
N TYR A 110 -9.67 11.62 -8.90
CA TYR A 110 -9.23 12.44 -7.77
C TYR A 110 -10.43 12.82 -6.88
N PRO A 111 -10.35 12.70 -5.54
CA PRO A 111 -9.15 12.53 -4.72
C PRO A 111 -8.78 11.08 -4.38
N ASN A 112 -9.48 10.08 -4.94
CA ASN A 112 -9.30 8.67 -4.66
C ASN A 112 -8.42 8.00 -5.73
N LEU A 113 -7.15 8.41 -5.78
CA LEU A 113 -6.16 7.81 -6.66
C LEU A 113 -5.49 6.65 -5.95
N SER A 114 -5.17 5.58 -6.69
CA SER A 114 -4.43 4.46 -6.14
C SER A 114 -3.55 3.75 -7.18
N ALA A 115 -2.57 3.01 -6.68
CA ALA A 115 -1.78 2.06 -7.45
C ALA A 115 -1.26 0.95 -6.54
N THR A 116 -1.25 -0.28 -7.05
CA THR A 116 -0.65 -1.43 -6.35
C THR A 116 0.70 -1.75 -7.00
N VAL A 117 1.73 -1.89 -6.18
CA VAL A 117 3.11 -2.10 -6.63
C VAL A 117 3.72 -3.29 -5.92
N ASP A 118 4.47 -4.11 -6.66
CA ASP A 118 5.33 -5.15 -6.11
C ASP A 118 6.62 -4.55 -5.54
N THR A 119 6.60 -4.24 -4.24
CA THR A 119 7.75 -3.70 -3.51
C THR A 119 8.66 -4.80 -2.96
N GLY A 120 8.17 -6.05 -2.95
CA GLY A 120 8.73 -7.14 -2.15
C GLY A 120 8.49 -6.96 -0.65
N PRO A 121 8.73 -8.01 0.15
CA PRO A 121 8.67 -7.95 1.61
C PRO A 121 9.77 -7.03 2.16
N GLY A 122 9.51 -6.39 3.31
CA GLY A 122 10.46 -5.52 4.01
C GLY A 122 9.94 -4.11 4.31
N GLU A 123 10.84 -3.25 4.81
CA GLU A 123 10.59 -1.83 5.08
C GLU A 123 10.70 -1.01 3.79
N VAL A 124 9.60 -0.39 3.37
CA VAL A 124 9.52 0.46 2.18
C VAL A 124 9.41 1.92 2.60
N LEU A 125 10.44 2.70 2.27
CA LEU A 125 10.46 4.15 2.41
C LEU A 125 9.79 4.78 1.19
N THR A 126 8.99 5.83 1.42
CA THR A 126 8.17 6.44 0.38
C THR A 126 8.22 7.96 0.45
N THR A 127 8.11 8.57 -0.73
CA THR A 127 7.80 9.98 -0.90
C THR A 127 6.71 10.13 -1.93
N VAL A 128 5.69 10.90 -1.59
CA VAL A 128 4.49 11.10 -2.38
C VAL A 128 4.42 12.57 -2.72
N PHE A 129 4.38 12.86 -4.02
CA PHE A 129 4.40 14.22 -4.54
C PHE A 129 3.41 14.34 -5.68
N GLY A 130 3.02 15.56 -6.03
CA GLY A 130 2.00 15.74 -7.04
C GLY A 130 1.50 17.16 -7.12
N SER A 131 0.54 17.36 -8.02
CA SER A 131 -0.10 18.65 -8.24
C SER A 131 -1.62 18.50 -8.33
N VAL A 132 -2.33 19.59 -8.07
CA VAL A 132 -3.79 19.65 -8.19
C VAL A 132 -4.20 20.81 -9.09
N SER A 133 -5.35 20.65 -9.74
CA SER A 133 -5.99 21.64 -10.61
C SER A 133 -7.39 21.96 -10.10
N LEU A 134 -7.79 23.23 -10.24
CA LEU A 134 -9.10 23.75 -9.85
C LEU A 134 -10.03 23.97 -11.04
N ALA A 135 -9.76 23.28 -12.17
CA ALA A 135 -10.42 23.44 -13.46
C ALA A 135 -10.21 24.81 -14.14
N SER A 136 -10.31 25.93 -13.42
CA SER A 136 -10.16 27.29 -13.96
C SER A 136 -8.93 28.06 -13.46
N GLY A 137 -8.07 27.42 -12.66
CA GLY A 137 -6.89 28.03 -12.05
C GLY A 137 -5.56 27.39 -12.48
N PRO A 138 -4.41 28.00 -12.10
CA PRO A 138 -3.10 27.39 -12.34
C PRO A 138 -2.95 26.06 -11.60
N LEU A 139 -2.09 25.18 -12.12
CA LEU A 139 -1.65 23.98 -11.40
C LEU A 139 -0.89 24.39 -10.14
N CYS A 140 -1.26 23.83 -8.99
CA CYS A 140 -0.50 24.04 -7.76
C CYS A 140 0.18 22.76 -7.31
N ASN A 141 1.44 22.92 -6.93
CA ASN A 141 2.24 21.83 -6.41
C ASN A 141 1.85 21.55 -4.95
N SER A 142 1.81 20.27 -4.59
CA SER A 142 1.57 19.83 -3.22
C SER A 142 2.90 19.60 -2.51
N THR A 143 2.95 19.90 -1.21
CA THR A 143 4.10 19.51 -0.39
C THR A 143 4.23 17.99 -0.39
N PRO A 144 5.45 17.44 -0.53
CA PRO A 144 5.63 16.00 -0.47
C PRO A 144 5.19 15.44 0.88
N ALA A 145 4.54 14.28 0.88
CA ALA A 145 4.31 13.47 2.08
C ALA A 145 5.30 12.31 2.08
N THR A 146 5.98 12.08 3.19
CA THR A 146 6.98 11.01 3.33
C THR A 146 6.60 10.08 4.47
N GLY A 147 6.82 8.79 4.27
CA GLY A 147 6.51 7.78 5.26
C GLY A 147 7.21 6.47 4.98
N ALA A 148 7.01 5.50 5.88
CA ALA A 148 7.48 4.15 5.73
C ALA A 148 6.31 3.18 5.88
N VAL A 149 6.36 2.07 5.15
CA VAL A 149 5.41 0.96 5.26
C VAL A 149 6.17 -0.36 5.41
N THR A 150 5.72 -1.22 6.33
CA THR A 150 6.26 -2.58 6.47
C THR A 150 5.41 -3.57 5.69
N VAL A 151 6.05 -4.35 4.83
CA VAL A 151 5.42 -5.31 3.92
C VAL A 151 5.79 -6.73 4.32
N GLY A 152 4.79 -7.61 4.43
CA GLY A 152 4.94 -9.03 4.78
C GLY A 152 5.29 -9.94 3.60
#